data_AF-A0A4Q5YQ69-F1
#
_entry.id   AF-A0A4Q5YQ69-F1
#
_cell.length_a   1.000
_cell.length_b   1.000
_cell.length_c   1.000
_cell.angle_alpha   90.00
_cell.angle_beta   90.00
_cell.angle_gamma   90.00
#
_symmetry.space_group_name_H-M   'P 1'
#
loop_
_entity.id
_entity.type
_entity.pdbx_description
1 polymer ?
#
loop_
_entity_poly.entity_id
_entity_poly.type
_entity_poly.pdbx_seq_one_letter_code
_entity_poly.pdbx_strand_id
1 'polypeptide(L)'
;TTARFSGLYGFWYPHRADDSSFLKMLINELKGVVLSMQAIRKINPQAKLVQTEDLGKTYSTKSLQYQADFENYRRWLTYDLLCGRLTPTHPLWNYLRKHDVTEQDLLFFQENICVPDIFGFNHYVTSERYLDGRLYRYPQHTHGGNGRQAYADVEAVRVNLKEETGIGVLLKEAWDRYRKPMAVTEVHLHCHREEQLRWFNYIWKSCQQLVAERVKIEGVTLWALLGSFGWNKLLTEPDGDYEPGVFDVRNGTPRPTALAGYVKSLAHDRIDHHLTIDKGWWQRPSRYFYKPTLLPDAFKPMPDQNKPLLIIGKRGTLGSAFARVCDDRYLHCVALGRETCDITDPDSIEKAIANHRPWAIINTAGFVRVDDAEMEPDKCFSDNTTGARNLA
;
A
#
# COMPACT_ATOMS: atom_id res chain seq x y z
N THR A 1 9.44 0.71 -14.20
CA THR A 1 8.23 1.57 -14.08
C THR A 1 8.18 2.72 -15.08
N THR A 2 9.18 3.62 -15.09
CA THR A 2 9.19 4.85 -15.92
C THR A 2 8.86 4.61 -17.39
N ALA A 3 9.58 3.72 -18.07
CA ALA A 3 9.30 3.38 -19.47
C ALA A 3 7.84 2.97 -19.73
N ARG A 4 7.17 2.25 -18.80
CA ARG A 4 5.75 1.88 -18.99
C ARG A 4 4.85 3.11 -18.91
N PHE A 5 5.00 3.94 -17.89
CA PHE A 5 4.15 5.13 -17.70
C PHE A 5 4.40 6.20 -18.77
N SER A 6 5.64 6.35 -19.24
CA SER A 6 6.02 7.33 -20.27
C SER A 6 5.82 6.85 -21.70
N GLY A 7 5.98 5.55 -21.93
CA GLY A 7 6.09 4.94 -23.26
C GLY A 7 4.90 4.09 -23.69
N LEU A 8 4.28 3.39 -22.74
CA LEU A 8 3.21 2.43 -22.99
C LEU A 8 1.83 2.98 -22.62
N TYR A 9 1.72 3.64 -21.47
CA TYR A 9 0.45 4.16 -20.95
C TYR A 9 0.22 5.63 -21.27
N GLY A 10 1.28 6.38 -21.56
CA GLY A 10 1.20 7.80 -21.90
C GLY A 10 0.86 8.74 -20.75
N PHE A 11 0.92 8.27 -19.50
CA PHE A 11 0.63 9.11 -18.33
C PHE A 11 1.72 10.14 -18.05
N TRP A 12 2.99 9.76 -18.23
CA TRP A 12 4.12 10.65 -17.98
C TRP A 12 4.76 11.11 -19.29
N TYR A 13 5.46 12.24 -19.25
CA TYR A 13 6.24 12.71 -20.38
C TYR A 13 7.19 11.60 -20.88
N PRO A 14 7.33 11.39 -22.20
CA PRO A 14 6.79 12.17 -23.32
C PRO A 14 5.40 11.72 -23.83
N HIS A 15 4.60 11.07 -22.99
CA HIS A 15 3.20 10.70 -23.25
C HIS A 15 3.01 9.81 -24.48
N ARG A 16 3.96 8.90 -24.73
CA ARG A 16 3.81 7.90 -25.77
C ARG A 16 2.94 6.76 -25.25
N ALA A 17 2.21 6.12 -26.15
CA ALA A 17 1.25 5.07 -25.83
C ALA A 17 1.38 3.89 -26.81
N ASP A 18 2.62 3.46 -27.05
CA ASP A 18 2.93 2.40 -28.02
C ASP A 18 4.13 1.55 -27.58
N ASP A 19 4.11 0.27 -27.95
CA ASP A 19 5.14 -0.71 -27.55
C ASP A 19 6.55 -0.34 -28.03
N SER A 20 6.69 0.23 -29.24
CA SER A 20 8.01 0.63 -29.77
C SER A 20 8.64 1.74 -28.94
N SER A 21 7.86 2.75 -28.53
CA SER A 21 8.31 3.82 -27.65
C SER A 21 8.67 3.31 -26.27
N PHE A 22 7.81 2.47 -25.67
CA PHE A 22 8.09 1.80 -24.40
C PHE A 22 9.42 1.04 -24.42
N LEU A 23 9.61 0.17 -25.41
CA LEU A 23 10.80 -0.66 -25.49
C LEU A 23 12.05 0.15 -25.77
N LYS A 24 11.98 1.19 -26.62
CA LYS A 24 13.09 2.11 -26.84
C LYS A 24 13.50 2.83 -25.55
N MET A 25 12.54 3.27 -24.74
CA MET A 25 12.82 3.89 -23.42
C MET A 25 13.47 2.87 -22.48
N LEU A 26 12.88 1.68 -22.34
CA LEU A 26 13.42 0.61 -21.49
C LEU A 26 14.87 0.25 -21.84
N ILE A 27 15.16 0.03 -23.13
CA ILE A 27 16.51 -0.33 -23.58
C ILE A 27 17.51 0.78 -23.25
N ASN A 28 17.15 2.05 -23.48
CA ASN A 28 18.03 3.18 -23.18
C ASN A 28 18.24 3.39 -21.68
N GLU A 29 17.18 3.27 -20.87
CA GLU A 29 17.26 3.32 -19.41
C GLU A 29 18.24 2.26 -18.88
N LEU A 30 18.11 1.01 -19.34
CA LEU A 30 18.96 -0.09 -18.88
C LEU A 30 20.39 -0.02 -19.42
N LYS A 31 20.61 0.43 -20.66
CA LYS A 31 21.96 0.75 -21.16
C LYS A 31 22.60 1.84 -20.28
N GLY A 32 21.82 2.85 -19.89
CA GLY A 32 22.22 3.89 -18.95
C GLY A 32 22.67 3.32 -17.61
N VAL A 33 21.92 2.38 -17.03
CA VAL A 33 22.31 1.68 -15.78
C VAL A 33 23.65 0.96 -15.95
N VAL A 34 23.80 0.15 -17.00
CA VAL A 34 25.01 -0.64 -17.26
C VAL A 34 26.24 0.27 -17.39
N LEU A 35 26.16 1.27 -18.28
CA LEU A 35 27.28 2.18 -18.56
C LEU A 35 27.62 3.05 -17.33
N SER A 36 26.60 3.49 -16.57
CA SER A 36 26.82 4.24 -15.33
C SER A 36 27.53 3.39 -14.29
N MET A 37 27.12 2.14 -14.09
CA MET A 37 27.78 1.24 -13.14
C MET A 37 29.21 0.90 -13.55
N GLN A 38 29.48 0.74 -14.86
CA GLN A 38 30.85 0.59 -15.36
C GLN A 38 31.70 1.84 -15.04
N ALA A 39 31.17 3.04 -15.26
CA ALA A 39 31.88 4.28 -14.97
C ALA A 39 32.11 4.48 -13.45
N ILE A 40 31.09 4.24 -12.63
CA ILE A 40 31.18 4.32 -11.17
C ILE A 40 32.24 3.35 -10.64
N ARG A 41 32.24 2.09 -11.13
CA ARG A 41 33.16 1.06 -10.66
C ARG A 41 34.62 1.27 -11.09
N LYS A 42 34.89 2.09 -12.11
CA LYS A 42 36.26 2.57 -12.40
C LYS A 42 36.83 3.43 -11.27
N ILE A 43 35.97 4.17 -10.56
CA ILE A 43 36.36 5.06 -9.44
C ILE A 43 36.25 4.33 -8.10
N ASN A 44 35.12 3.64 -7.87
CA ASN A 44 34.87 2.84 -6.68
C ASN A 44 34.51 1.40 -7.07
N PRO A 45 35.51 0.49 -7.14
CA PRO A 45 35.29 -0.91 -7.49
C PRO A 45 34.33 -1.66 -6.57
N GLN A 46 34.06 -1.15 -5.36
CA GLN A 46 33.15 -1.75 -4.37
C GLN A 46 31.71 -1.23 -4.47
N ALA A 47 31.41 -0.35 -5.43
CA ALA A 47 30.06 0.18 -5.61
C ALA A 47 29.06 -0.93 -5.98
N LYS A 48 27.96 -0.97 -5.22
CA LYS A 48 26.87 -1.95 -5.37
C LYS A 48 25.66 -1.34 -6.07
N LEU A 49 25.07 -2.08 -7.01
CA LEU A 49 23.83 -1.70 -7.69
C LEU A 49 22.62 -2.21 -6.91
N VAL A 50 21.74 -1.29 -6.50
CA VAL A 50 20.35 -1.60 -6.16
C VAL A 50 19.51 -1.23 -7.37
N GLN A 51 19.00 -2.21 -8.12
CA GLN A 51 18.07 -1.97 -9.21
C GLN A 51 16.65 -2.14 -8.68
N THR A 52 15.79 -1.15 -8.89
CA THR A 52 14.40 -1.17 -8.41
C THR A 52 13.42 -1.39 -9.55
N GLU A 53 12.36 -2.17 -9.31
CA GLU A 53 11.19 -2.30 -10.18
C GLU A 53 9.91 -2.52 -9.39
N ASP A 54 8.76 -2.17 -9.98
CA ASP A 54 7.46 -2.59 -9.44
C ASP A 54 7.31 -4.12 -9.53
N LEU A 55 6.92 -4.72 -8.41
CA LEU A 55 6.67 -6.15 -8.29
C LEU A 55 5.17 -6.40 -8.31
N GLY A 56 4.64 -6.56 -9.53
CA GLY A 56 3.26 -6.94 -9.79
C GLY A 56 3.13 -8.35 -10.37
N LYS A 57 1.88 -8.80 -10.54
CA LYS A 57 1.52 -10.02 -11.27
C LYS A 57 0.15 -9.87 -11.90
N THR A 58 0.00 -10.41 -13.11
CA THR A 58 -1.27 -10.41 -13.83
C THR A 58 -1.89 -11.79 -13.75
N TYR A 59 -3.10 -11.84 -13.23
CA TYR A 59 -3.97 -13.00 -13.17
C TYR A 59 -5.08 -12.87 -14.22
N SER A 60 -5.77 -13.96 -14.56
CA SER A 60 -6.87 -13.85 -15.51
C SER A 60 -7.90 -14.98 -15.46
N THR A 61 -9.02 -14.79 -16.15
CA THR A 61 -9.82 -15.93 -16.62
C THR A 61 -9.05 -16.77 -17.64
N LYS A 62 -9.41 -18.06 -17.78
CA LYS A 62 -8.76 -19.01 -18.70
C LYS A 62 -8.66 -18.51 -20.15
N SER A 63 -9.66 -17.78 -20.65
CA SER A 63 -9.66 -17.24 -22.02
C SER A 63 -8.60 -16.16 -22.26
N LEU A 64 -8.06 -15.54 -21.20
CA LEU A 64 -7.07 -14.47 -21.25
C LEU A 64 -5.69 -14.90 -20.74
N GLN A 65 -5.48 -16.21 -20.51
CA GLN A 65 -4.22 -16.73 -19.98
C GLN A 65 -3.02 -16.29 -20.83
N TYR A 66 -3.15 -16.28 -22.16
CA TYR A 66 -2.09 -15.83 -23.06
C TYR A 66 -1.63 -14.38 -22.78
N GLN A 67 -2.56 -13.49 -22.41
CA GLN A 67 -2.25 -12.10 -22.09
C GLN A 67 -1.62 -12.00 -20.69
N ALA A 68 -2.16 -12.73 -19.72
CA ALA A 68 -1.58 -12.79 -18.38
C ALA A 68 -0.13 -13.33 -18.43
N ASP A 69 0.12 -14.40 -19.20
CA ASP A 69 1.44 -14.96 -19.40
C ASP A 69 2.39 -13.93 -20.04
N PHE A 70 1.94 -13.23 -21.09
CA PHE A 70 2.71 -12.16 -21.72
C PHE A 70 3.12 -11.06 -20.71
N GLU A 71 2.19 -10.55 -19.90
CA GLU A 71 2.48 -9.56 -18.87
C GLU A 71 3.42 -10.11 -17.78
N ASN A 72 3.25 -11.37 -17.41
CA ASN A 72 4.05 -12.04 -16.39
C ASN A 72 5.48 -12.38 -16.86
N TYR A 73 5.71 -12.49 -18.17
CA TYR A 73 7.05 -12.43 -18.74
C TYR A 73 7.57 -10.99 -18.77
N ARG A 74 6.73 -10.03 -19.15
CA ARG A 74 7.13 -8.63 -19.36
C ARG A 74 7.60 -7.95 -18.08
N ARG A 75 6.97 -8.24 -16.94
CA ARG A 75 7.37 -7.69 -15.63
C ARG A 75 8.81 -8.03 -15.22
N TRP A 76 9.43 -9.05 -15.82
CA TRP A 76 10.80 -9.44 -15.53
C TRP A 76 11.85 -8.84 -16.47
N LEU A 77 11.45 -8.12 -17.53
CA LEU A 77 12.35 -7.66 -18.60
C LEU A 77 13.57 -6.89 -18.09
N THR A 78 13.39 -5.96 -17.13
CA THR A 78 14.50 -5.18 -16.56
C THR A 78 15.59 -6.09 -15.99
N TYR A 79 15.20 -7.06 -15.18
CA TYR A 79 16.14 -7.99 -14.56
C TYR A 79 16.68 -9.02 -15.55
N ASP A 80 15.86 -9.51 -16.46
CA ASP A 80 16.30 -10.47 -17.48
C ASP A 80 17.33 -9.86 -18.43
N LEU A 81 17.16 -8.59 -18.82
CA LEU A 81 18.15 -7.85 -19.62
C LEU A 81 19.44 -7.63 -18.82
N LEU A 82 19.37 -7.02 -17.63
CA LEU A 82 20.57 -6.75 -16.82
C LEU A 82 21.35 -8.01 -16.42
N CYS A 83 20.67 -9.13 -16.25
CA CYS A 83 21.29 -10.42 -15.93
C CYS A 83 21.74 -11.22 -17.16
N GLY A 84 21.59 -10.70 -18.38
CA GLY A 84 21.96 -11.40 -19.62
C GLY A 84 21.09 -12.64 -19.92
N ARG A 85 19.89 -12.73 -19.37
CA ARG A 85 18.97 -13.87 -19.53
C ARG A 85 18.06 -13.76 -20.76
N LEU A 86 17.99 -12.58 -21.37
CA LEU A 86 17.21 -12.40 -22.59
C LEU A 86 17.99 -12.92 -23.81
N THR A 87 17.65 -14.13 -24.26
CA THR A 87 18.25 -14.82 -25.41
C THR A 87 17.22 -15.02 -26.54
N PRO A 88 17.61 -15.49 -27.74
CA PRO A 88 16.68 -15.80 -28.83
C PRO A 88 15.55 -16.78 -28.47
N THR A 89 15.74 -17.62 -27.44
CA THR A 89 14.73 -18.56 -26.96
C THR A 89 13.77 -17.94 -25.93
N HIS A 90 13.98 -16.68 -25.53
CA HIS A 90 13.14 -16.02 -24.55
C HIS A 90 11.74 -15.75 -25.12
N PRO A 91 10.63 -15.99 -24.38
CA PRO A 91 9.27 -15.82 -24.88
C PRO A 91 8.95 -14.43 -25.46
N LEU A 92 9.66 -13.40 -24.99
CA LEU A 92 9.50 -12.01 -25.44
C LEU A 92 10.45 -11.60 -26.56
N TRP A 93 11.38 -12.45 -27.01
CA TRP A 93 12.37 -12.10 -28.03
C TRP A 93 11.71 -11.56 -29.30
N ASN A 94 10.73 -12.30 -29.83
CA ASN A 94 10.03 -11.89 -31.06
C ASN A 94 9.19 -10.62 -30.87
N TYR A 95 8.65 -10.39 -29.66
CA TYR A 95 7.97 -9.14 -29.33
C TYR A 95 8.95 -7.97 -29.39
N LEU A 96 10.12 -8.08 -28.75
CA LEU A 96 11.17 -7.05 -28.79
C LEU A 96 11.60 -6.76 -30.23
N ARG A 97 11.89 -7.80 -31.02
CA ARG A 97 12.35 -7.65 -32.42
C ARG A 97 11.27 -7.04 -33.32
N LYS A 98 9.99 -7.36 -33.10
CA LYS A 98 8.86 -6.79 -33.84
C LYS A 98 8.70 -5.28 -33.61
N HIS A 99 9.14 -4.78 -32.46
CA HIS A 99 8.98 -3.39 -32.03
C HIS A 99 10.33 -2.64 -32.05
N ASP A 100 11.10 -2.86 -33.11
CA ASP A 100 12.31 -2.10 -33.47
C ASP A 100 13.49 -2.20 -32.48
N VAL A 101 13.46 -3.09 -31.49
CA VAL A 101 14.66 -3.39 -30.68
C VAL A 101 15.57 -4.27 -31.50
N THR A 102 16.75 -3.78 -31.89
CA THR A 102 17.67 -4.52 -32.76
C THR A 102 18.33 -5.69 -32.02
N GLU A 103 18.86 -6.66 -32.78
CA GLU A 103 19.63 -7.74 -32.15
C GLU A 103 20.89 -7.20 -31.46
N GLN A 104 21.53 -6.17 -32.02
CA GLN A 104 22.66 -5.49 -31.40
C GLN A 104 22.29 -4.83 -30.06
N ASP A 105 21.07 -4.31 -29.94
CA ASP A 105 20.58 -3.78 -28.67
C ASP A 105 20.46 -4.85 -27.59
N LEU A 106 20.08 -6.08 -27.97
CA LEU A 106 19.93 -7.20 -27.06
C LEU A 106 21.29 -7.85 -26.73
N LEU A 107 22.17 -8.00 -27.73
CA LEU A 107 23.53 -8.50 -27.56
C LEU A 107 24.35 -7.62 -26.62
N PHE A 108 24.13 -6.30 -26.63
CA PHE A 108 24.76 -5.38 -25.68
C PHE A 108 24.64 -5.88 -24.23
N PHE A 109 23.47 -6.37 -23.81
CA PHE A 109 23.24 -6.83 -22.44
C PHE A 109 23.86 -8.21 -22.14
N GLN A 110 24.07 -9.02 -23.18
CA GLN A 110 24.81 -10.29 -23.05
C GLN A 110 26.31 -10.04 -22.91
N GLU A 111 26.83 -9.05 -23.62
CA GLU A 111 28.24 -8.63 -23.55
C GLU A 111 28.56 -7.79 -22.30
N ASN A 112 27.56 -7.08 -21.76
CA ASN A 112 27.71 -6.16 -20.64
C ASN A 112 26.78 -6.52 -19.47
N ILE A 113 26.85 -7.76 -19.01
CA ILE A 113 26.05 -8.24 -17.86
C ILE A 113 26.29 -7.33 -16.64
N CYS A 114 25.20 -6.82 -16.07
CA CYS A 114 25.20 -5.92 -14.93
C CYS A 114 24.20 -6.43 -13.87
N VAL A 115 24.50 -7.60 -13.30
CA VAL A 115 23.66 -8.20 -12.25
C VAL A 115 23.58 -7.23 -11.06
N PRO A 116 22.37 -6.84 -10.61
CA PRO A 116 22.21 -6.06 -9.39
C PRO A 116 22.75 -6.80 -8.17
N ASP A 117 23.39 -6.07 -7.27
CA ASP A 117 23.81 -6.60 -5.97
C ASP A 117 22.61 -6.83 -5.05
N ILE A 118 21.59 -5.97 -5.18
CA ILE A 118 20.29 -6.09 -4.52
C ILE A 118 19.18 -5.87 -5.55
N PHE A 119 18.23 -6.79 -5.59
CA PHE A 119 17.01 -6.70 -6.38
C PHE A 119 15.95 -5.97 -5.56
N GLY A 120 15.72 -4.71 -5.90
CA GLY A 120 14.76 -3.83 -5.23
C GLY A 120 13.35 -3.98 -5.81
N PHE A 121 12.38 -4.18 -4.93
CA PHE A 121 10.99 -4.35 -5.33
C PHE A 121 10.10 -3.28 -4.69
N ASN A 122 9.46 -2.49 -5.53
CA ASN A 122 8.39 -1.59 -5.13
C ASN A 122 7.10 -2.39 -5.16
N HIS A 123 6.28 -2.33 -4.11
CA HIS A 123 5.02 -3.07 -4.11
C HIS A 123 3.92 -2.26 -3.45
N TYR A 124 2.85 -2.08 -4.21
CA TYR A 124 1.66 -1.36 -3.81
C TYR A 124 0.47 -2.34 -3.78
N VAL A 125 -0.54 -2.00 -3.00
CA VAL A 125 -1.74 -2.85 -2.82
C VAL A 125 -2.48 -3.16 -4.14
N THR A 126 -2.21 -2.39 -5.19
CA THR A 126 -2.80 -2.50 -6.53
C THR A 126 -1.80 -3.00 -7.61
N SER A 127 -0.57 -3.38 -7.23
CA SER A 127 0.46 -3.87 -8.16
C SER A 127 0.06 -5.19 -8.86
N GLU A 128 -0.82 -5.98 -8.25
CA GLU A 128 -1.39 -7.18 -8.88
C GLU A 128 -2.69 -6.86 -9.63
N ARG A 129 -2.82 -7.40 -10.85
CA ARG A 129 -3.93 -7.13 -11.79
C ARG A 129 -4.69 -8.41 -12.12
N TYR A 130 -5.96 -8.28 -12.48
CA TYR A 130 -6.81 -9.38 -12.93
C TYR A 130 -7.52 -9.02 -14.24
N LEU A 131 -7.37 -9.89 -15.26
CA LEU A 131 -8.00 -9.74 -16.56
C LEU A 131 -9.21 -10.66 -16.72
N ASP A 132 -10.38 -10.09 -17.04
CA ASP A 132 -11.62 -10.86 -17.23
C ASP A 132 -12.37 -10.42 -18.50
N GLY A 133 -12.71 -11.39 -19.36
CA GLY A 133 -13.47 -11.11 -20.58
C GLY A 133 -14.94 -10.77 -20.34
N ARG A 134 -15.47 -10.98 -19.11
CA ARG A 134 -16.86 -10.70 -18.75
C ARG A 134 -17.04 -9.24 -18.34
N LEU A 135 -16.94 -8.33 -19.31
CA LEU A 135 -17.01 -6.87 -19.10
C LEU A 135 -18.20 -6.42 -18.26
N TYR A 136 -19.38 -7.01 -18.44
CA TYR A 136 -20.61 -6.66 -17.70
C TYR A 136 -20.50 -6.84 -16.17
N ARG A 137 -19.48 -7.57 -15.69
CA ARG A 137 -19.17 -7.75 -14.27
C ARG A 137 -18.23 -6.69 -13.72
N TYR A 138 -17.88 -5.65 -14.46
CA TYR A 138 -16.92 -4.65 -13.98
C TYR A 138 -17.34 -3.24 -14.42
N PRO A 139 -16.97 -2.20 -13.65
CA PRO A 139 -17.25 -0.82 -14.03
C PRO A 139 -16.68 -0.47 -15.40
N GLN A 140 -17.38 0.38 -16.16
CA GLN A 140 -16.99 0.71 -17.54
C GLN A 140 -15.58 1.32 -17.66
N HIS A 141 -15.12 2.07 -16.65
CA HIS A 141 -13.80 2.68 -16.66
C HIS A 141 -12.65 1.66 -16.57
N THR A 142 -12.94 0.40 -16.23
CA THR A 142 -11.94 -0.68 -16.20
C THR A 142 -11.88 -1.47 -17.50
N HIS A 143 -12.74 -1.15 -18.48
CA HIS A 143 -12.83 -1.88 -19.74
C HIS A 143 -11.72 -1.40 -20.69
N GLY A 144 -11.00 -2.35 -21.27
CA GLY A 144 -9.93 -2.11 -22.22
C GLY A 144 -9.71 -3.31 -23.12
N GLY A 145 -8.47 -3.49 -23.56
CA GLY A 145 -8.08 -4.63 -24.38
C GLY A 145 -6.64 -4.53 -24.87
N ASN A 146 -6.18 -5.58 -25.54
CA ASN A 146 -4.86 -5.65 -26.19
C ASN A 146 -4.94 -5.51 -27.71
N GLY A 147 -6.03 -4.96 -28.25
CA GLY A 147 -6.32 -4.92 -29.69
C GLY A 147 -6.74 -6.26 -30.32
N ARG A 148 -6.57 -7.39 -29.61
CA ARG A 148 -7.04 -8.73 -30.02
C ARG A 148 -8.35 -9.12 -29.33
N GLN A 149 -8.49 -8.75 -28.07
CA GLN A 149 -9.63 -9.11 -27.23
C GLN A 149 -9.92 -7.98 -26.25
N ALA A 150 -11.21 -7.67 -26.07
CA ALA A 150 -11.67 -6.76 -25.04
C ALA A 150 -11.78 -7.49 -23.69
N TYR A 151 -11.36 -6.82 -22.61
CA TYR A 151 -11.42 -7.36 -21.26
C TYR A 151 -11.42 -6.24 -20.22
N ALA A 152 -11.88 -6.54 -19.01
CA ALA A 152 -11.72 -5.67 -17.87
C ALA A 152 -10.33 -5.91 -17.27
N ASP A 153 -9.59 -4.84 -17.01
CA ASP A 153 -8.36 -4.85 -16.23
C ASP A 153 -8.62 -4.19 -14.87
N VAL A 154 -8.58 -4.99 -13.81
CA VAL A 154 -8.88 -4.52 -12.45
C VAL A 154 -7.79 -4.91 -11.47
N GLU A 155 -7.74 -4.26 -10.31
CA GLU A 155 -6.83 -4.63 -9.23
C GLU A 155 -7.20 -6.04 -8.72
N ALA A 156 -6.23 -6.96 -8.67
CA ALA A 156 -6.44 -8.33 -8.21
C ALA A 156 -6.98 -8.36 -6.77
N VAL A 157 -6.59 -7.40 -5.93
CA VAL A 157 -7.08 -7.26 -4.55
C VAL A 157 -8.60 -7.09 -4.44
N ARG A 158 -9.26 -6.61 -5.51
CA ARG A 158 -10.71 -6.41 -5.60
C ARG A 158 -11.46 -7.65 -6.12
N VAL A 159 -10.74 -8.72 -6.44
CA VAL A 159 -11.29 -9.96 -7.00
C VAL A 159 -11.07 -11.12 -6.02
N ASN A 160 -12.08 -11.97 -5.85
CA ASN A 160 -11.95 -13.18 -5.06
C ASN A 160 -11.20 -14.25 -5.88
N LEU A 161 -9.87 -14.23 -5.81
CA LEU A 161 -8.99 -15.18 -6.46
C LEU A 161 -8.87 -16.47 -5.65
N LYS A 162 -8.78 -17.61 -6.34
CA LYS A 162 -8.50 -18.91 -5.71
C LYS A 162 -7.02 -19.14 -5.46
N GLU A 163 -6.18 -18.41 -6.18
CA GLU A 163 -4.73 -18.50 -6.12
C GLU A 163 -4.18 -17.61 -5.00
N GLU A 164 -3.03 -17.98 -4.46
CA GLU A 164 -2.31 -17.13 -3.50
C GLU A 164 -1.82 -15.85 -4.20
N THR A 165 -1.87 -14.74 -3.46
CA THR A 165 -1.54 -13.38 -3.93
C THR A 165 -0.73 -12.64 -2.87
N GLY A 166 -0.20 -11.49 -3.24
CA GLY A 166 0.50 -10.58 -2.34
C GLY A 166 2.01 -10.77 -2.33
N ILE A 167 2.69 -9.81 -1.68
CA ILE A 167 4.15 -9.66 -1.78
C ILE A 167 4.94 -10.92 -1.41
N GLY A 168 4.46 -11.73 -0.46
CA GLY A 168 5.13 -12.95 -0.04
C GLY A 168 5.30 -13.94 -1.18
N VAL A 169 4.25 -14.14 -1.98
CA VAL A 169 4.25 -15.00 -3.16
C VAL A 169 5.21 -14.44 -4.21
N LEU A 170 5.11 -13.13 -4.49
CA LEU A 170 5.89 -12.50 -5.55
C LEU A 170 7.39 -12.45 -5.24
N LEU A 171 7.77 -12.21 -3.98
CA LEU A 171 9.16 -12.27 -3.54
C LEU A 171 9.70 -13.69 -3.60
N LYS A 172 8.87 -14.71 -3.32
CA LYS A 172 9.27 -16.11 -3.49
C LYS A 172 9.53 -16.42 -4.97
N GLU A 173 8.66 -15.98 -5.88
CA GLU A 173 8.88 -16.12 -7.32
C GLU A 173 10.17 -15.44 -7.78
N ALA A 174 10.45 -14.22 -7.31
CA ALA A 174 11.69 -13.50 -7.59
C ALA A 174 12.92 -14.27 -7.05
N TRP A 175 12.84 -14.78 -5.82
CA TRP A 175 13.90 -15.57 -5.21
C TRP A 175 14.15 -16.86 -5.99
N ASP A 176 13.10 -17.60 -6.36
CA ASP A 176 13.21 -18.83 -7.11
C ASP A 176 13.79 -18.59 -8.50
N ARG A 177 13.45 -17.46 -9.13
CA ARG A 177 13.96 -17.08 -10.45
C ARG A 177 15.44 -16.66 -10.42
N TYR A 178 15.84 -15.79 -9.49
CA TYR A 178 17.15 -15.14 -9.54
C TYR A 178 18.14 -15.63 -8.48
N ARG A 179 17.66 -16.07 -7.31
CA ARG A 179 18.48 -16.48 -6.15
C ARG A 179 19.52 -15.41 -5.76
N LYS A 180 19.07 -14.15 -5.73
CA LYS A 180 19.88 -12.98 -5.39
C LYS A 180 19.31 -12.25 -4.17
N PRO A 181 20.14 -11.47 -3.45
CA PRO A 181 19.66 -10.62 -2.37
C PRO A 181 18.56 -9.67 -2.86
N MET A 182 17.51 -9.51 -2.09
CA MET A 182 16.37 -8.65 -2.43
C MET A 182 16.12 -7.62 -1.33
N ALA A 183 15.46 -6.52 -1.67
CA ALA A 183 14.90 -5.58 -0.71
C ALA A 183 13.53 -5.12 -1.20
N VAL A 184 12.61 -4.84 -0.29
CA VAL A 184 11.38 -4.12 -0.66
C VAL A 184 11.69 -2.63 -0.59
N THR A 185 11.84 -1.99 -1.74
CA THR A 185 12.41 -0.64 -1.85
C THR A 185 11.37 0.48 -1.77
N GLU A 186 10.09 0.17 -1.96
CA GLU A 186 8.99 1.10 -1.70
C GLU A 186 7.81 0.38 -1.08
N VAL A 187 7.39 0.87 0.09
CA VAL A 187 6.17 0.48 0.78
C VAL A 187 5.39 1.73 1.14
N HIS A 188 4.25 1.94 0.47
CA HIS A 188 3.32 3.02 0.76
C HIS A 188 1.88 2.57 0.54
N LEU A 189 0.96 3.18 1.27
CA LEU A 189 -0.47 3.09 1.01
C LEU A 189 -1.12 4.45 1.25
N HIS A 190 -1.65 5.05 0.19
CA HIS A 190 -2.44 6.27 0.32
C HIS A 190 -3.79 5.96 0.98
N CYS A 191 -3.87 6.08 2.30
CA CYS A 191 -5.05 5.77 3.09
C CYS A 191 -4.97 6.43 4.47
N HIS A 192 -5.95 6.14 5.34
CA HIS A 192 -5.90 6.57 6.73
C HIS A 192 -4.68 5.98 7.46
N ARG A 193 -4.24 6.68 8.52
CA ARG A 193 -3.00 6.38 9.25
C ARG A 193 -2.90 4.93 9.73
N GLU A 194 -4.00 4.35 10.21
CA GLU A 194 -4.07 2.96 10.67
C GLU A 194 -3.86 1.97 9.52
N GLU A 195 -4.38 2.25 8.33
CA GLU A 195 -4.17 1.41 7.15
C GLU A 195 -2.72 1.52 6.65
N GLN A 196 -2.11 2.70 6.72
CA GLN A 196 -0.67 2.88 6.45
C GLN A 196 0.18 2.00 7.36
N LEU A 197 -0.11 2.01 8.67
CA LEU A 197 0.57 1.18 9.65
C LEU A 197 0.34 -0.32 9.41
N ARG A 198 -0.91 -0.73 9.15
CA ARG A 198 -1.28 -2.11 8.83
C ARG A 198 -0.58 -2.59 7.56
N TRP A 199 -0.42 -1.72 6.55
CA TRP A 199 0.20 -2.07 5.27
C TRP A 199 1.69 -2.32 5.47
N PHE A 200 2.37 -1.38 6.14
CA PHE A 200 3.78 -1.58 6.46
C PHE A 200 4.00 -2.83 7.32
N ASN A 201 3.18 -3.04 8.35
CA ASN A 201 3.25 -4.25 9.19
C ASN A 201 3.04 -5.53 8.37
N TYR A 202 2.08 -5.55 7.45
CA TYR A 202 1.84 -6.68 6.55
C TYR A 202 3.07 -7.00 5.71
N ILE A 203 3.67 -6.00 5.05
CA ILE A 203 4.89 -6.19 4.25
C ILE A 203 6.07 -6.64 5.12
N TRP A 204 6.26 -6.01 6.28
CA TRP A 204 7.29 -6.36 7.25
C TRP A 204 7.17 -7.82 7.69
N LYS A 205 5.96 -8.26 8.08
CA LYS A 205 5.70 -9.64 8.50
C LYS A 205 5.90 -10.65 7.37
N SER A 206 5.48 -10.32 6.15
CA SER A 206 5.75 -11.17 4.97
C SER A 206 7.25 -11.32 4.72
N CYS A 207 8.03 -10.25 4.86
CA CYS A 207 9.49 -10.32 4.74
C CYS A 207 10.11 -11.14 5.88
N GLN A 208 9.69 -10.94 7.13
CA GLN A 208 10.17 -11.73 8.28
C GLN A 208 9.92 -13.23 8.09
N GLN A 209 8.73 -13.60 7.60
CA GLN A 209 8.41 -14.99 7.29
C GLN A 209 9.35 -15.57 6.22
N LEU A 210 9.56 -14.84 5.12
CA LEU A 210 10.46 -15.29 4.05
C LEU A 210 11.92 -15.40 4.50
N VAL A 211 12.39 -14.50 5.37
CA VAL A 211 13.72 -14.60 6.00
C VAL A 211 13.82 -15.88 6.84
N ALA A 212 12.78 -16.24 7.60
CA ALA A 212 12.73 -17.51 8.33
C ALA A 212 12.76 -18.73 7.39
N GLU A 213 12.23 -18.60 6.17
CA GLU A 213 12.33 -19.58 5.08
C GLU A 213 13.65 -19.52 4.28
N ARG A 214 14.65 -18.78 4.78
CA ARG A 214 15.98 -18.60 4.17
C ARG A 214 15.98 -17.89 2.81
N VAL A 215 14.96 -17.09 2.53
CA VAL A 215 14.98 -16.13 1.41
C VAL A 215 15.81 -14.91 1.84
N LYS A 216 16.72 -14.46 0.97
CA LYS A 216 17.65 -13.38 1.30
C LYS A 216 17.00 -12.01 1.08
N ILE A 217 16.41 -11.45 2.13
CA ILE A 217 15.84 -10.10 2.16
C ILE A 217 16.71 -9.21 3.04
N GLU A 218 17.30 -8.18 2.45
CA GLU A 218 18.27 -7.27 3.08
C GLU A 218 17.62 -6.04 3.73
N GLY A 219 16.39 -5.71 3.34
CA GLY A 219 15.72 -4.54 3.89
C GLY A 219 14.30 -4.31 3.37
N VAL A 220 13.59 -3.45 4.10
CA VAL A 220 12.28 -2.90 3.75
C VAL A 220 12.34 -1.40 3.97
N THR A 221 12.05 -0.60 2.94
CA THR A 221 12.08 0.87 3.01
C THR A 221 10.70 1.48 2.81
N LEU A 222 10.51 2.65 3.42
CA LEU A 222 9.25 3.38 3.39
C LEU A 222 9.24 4.35 2.22
N TRP A 223 8.19 4.26 1.41
CA TRP A 223 7.82 5.36 0.54
C TRP A 223 6.70 6.15 1.22
N ALA A 224 6.73 7.47 1.31
CA ALA A 224 7.91 8.32 1.19
C ALA A 224 8.39 8.77 2.58
N LEU A 225 9.67 9.14 2.69
CA LEU A 225 10.18 9.75 3.92
C LEU A 225 9.46 11.07 4.21
N LEU A 226 9.32 11.92 3.20
CA LEU A 226 8.56 13.16 3.22
C LEU A 226 7.29 12.98 2.40
N GLY A 227 6.17 13.52 2.86
CA GLY A 227 4.93 13.48 2.09
C GLY A 227 5.02 14.18 0.73
N SER A 228 4.15 13.80 -0.18
CA SER A 228 4.17 14.19 -1.59
C SER A 228 2.77 14.56 -2.09
N PHE A 229 2.68 15.27 -3.22
CA PHE A 229 1.42 15.73 -3.79
C PHE A 229 1.13 15.02 -5.11
N GLY A 230 -0.13 14.64 -5.35
CA GLY A 230 -0.64 14.20 -6.67
C GLY A 230 -0.24 12.80 -7.12
N TRP A 231 0.39 12.00 -6.27
CA TRP A 231 0.80 10.63 -6.62
C TRP A 231 -0.40 9.68 -6.79
N ASN A 232 -1.48 9.86 -6.04
CA ASN A 232 -2.77 9.19 -6.21
C ASN A 232 -3.39 9.42 -7.60
N LYS A 233 -2.98 10.50 -8.26
CA LYS A 233 -3.36 10.87 -9.63
C LYS A 233 -2.22 10.68 -10.61
N LEU A 234 -1.17 9.94 -10.25
CA LEU A 234 -0.01 9.68 -11.11
C LEU A 234 0.63 10.97 -11.65
N LEU A 235 0.49 12.10 -10.96
CA LEU A 235 0.96 13.42 -11.39
C LEU A 235 0.39 13.88 -12.75
N THR A 236 -0.81 13.42 -13.13
CA THR A 236 -1.45 13.77 -14.41
C THR A 236 -2.39 14.97 -14.32
N GLU A 237 -2.61 15.51 -13.12
CA GLU A 237 -3.52 16.63 -12.85
C GLU A 237 -2.79 17.72 -12.04
N PRO A 238 -3.07 19.02 -12.26
CA PRO A 238 -2.61 20.08 -11.38
C PRO A 238 -3.27 19.98 -9.99
N ASP A 239 -2.68 20.62 -8.98
CA ASP A 239 -3.24 20.73 -7.62
C ASP A 239 -3.56 19.37 -6.95
N GLY A 240 -2.60 18.44 -7.00
CA GLY A 240 -2.77 17.08 -6.50
C GLY A 240 -2.95 16.98 -4.97
N ASP A 241 -3.64 15.93 -4.53
CA ASP A 241 -3.87 15.66 -3.10
C ASP A 241 -2.56 15.40 -2.36
N TYR A 242 -2.47 15.91 -1.12
CA TYR A 242 -1.32 15.65 -0.27
C TYR A 242 -1.39 14.28 0.39
N GLU A 243 -0.33 13.50 0.23
CA GLU A 243 -0.14 12.19 0.84
C GLU A 243 0.95 12.27 1.92
N PRO A 244 0.63 12.06 3.20
CA PRO A 244 1.63 12.09 4.25
C PRO A 244 2.58 10.89 4.15
N GLY A 245 3.89 11.18 4.21
CA GLY A 245 4.93 10.17 4.38
C GLY A 245 5.21 9.84 5.85
N VAL A 246 6.43 9.40 6.13
CA VAL A 246 6.94 9.27 7.50
C VAL A 246 6.89 10.62 8.23
N PHE A 247 7.15 11.71 7.50
CA PHE A 247 6.98 13.08 7.96
C PHE A 247 5.96 13.85 7.12
N ASP A 248 5.08 14.58 7.79
CA ASP A 248 4.14 15.52 7.21
C ASP A 248 4.79 16.91 7.10
N VAL A 249 4.87 17.48 5.90
CA VAL A 249 5.57 18.74 5.60
C VAL A 249 4.64 19.90 5.25
N ARG A 250 3.31 19.73 5.31
CA ARG A 250 2.35 20.78 4.89
C ARG A 250 2.48 22.10 5.65
N ASN A 251 2.96 22.07 6.88
CA ASN A 251 3.15 23.27 7.71
C ASN A 251 4.54 23.90 7.54
N GLY A 252 5.31 23.52 6.51
CA GLY A 252 6.66 24.05 6.25
C GLY A 252 7.78 23.43 7.09
N THR A 253 7.44 22.64 8.11
CA THR A 253 8.41 21.90 8.95
C THR A 253 8.03 20.42 9.03
N PRO A 254 8.98 19.47 8.89
CA PRO A 254 8.70 18.04 9.01
C PRO A 254 8.13 17.66 10.38
N ARG A 255 6.86 17.23 10.42
CA ARG A 255 6.18 16.73 11.61
C ARG A 255 6.08 15.20 11.54
N PRO A 256 6.52 14.44 12.56
CA PRO A 256 6.42 12.98 12.53
C PRO A 256 4.97 12.52 12.45
N THR A 257 4.71 11.52 11.60
CA THR A 257 3.42 10.82 11.54
C THR A 257 3.42 9.60 12.45
N ALA A 258 2.28 8.90 12.54
CA ALA A 258 2.21 7.63 13.28
C ALA A 258 3.22 6.60 12.74
N LEU A 259 3.50 6.65 11.44
CA LEU A 259 4.48 5.77 10.77
C LEU A 259 5.91 6.00 11.27
N ALA A 260 6.30 7.26 11.55
CA ALA A 260 7.60 7.57 12.15
C ALA A 260 7.75 6.92 13.53
N GLY A 261 6.73 7.02 14.37
CA GLY A 261 6.71 6.39 15.69
C GLY A 261 6.80 4.87 15.59
N TYR A 262 6.00 4.27 14.71
CA TYR A 262 5.96 2.82 14.51
C TYR A 262 7.28 2.24 13.97
N VAL A 263 7.86 2.85 12.94
CA VAL A 263 9.11 2.34 12.34
C VAL A 263 10.27 2.49 13.31
N LYS A 264 10.31 3.59 14.08
CA LYS A 264 11.27 3.75 15.17
C LYS A 264 11.09 2.64 16.22
N SER A 265 9.87 2.22 16.51
CA SER A 265 9.59 1.16 17.49
C SER A 265 10.06 -0.22 17.01
N LEU A 266 9.93 -0.52 15.71
CA LEU A 266 10.48 -1.73 15.08
C LEU A 266 12.00 -1.83 15.21
N ALA A 267 12.72 -0.72 15.09
CA ALA A 267 14.18 -0.69 15.23
C ALA A 267 14.68 -0.97 16.66
N HIS A 268 13.80 -0.95 17.67
CA HIS A 268 14.14 -1.16 19.08
C HIS A 268 13.42 -2.39 19.67
N ASP A 269 12.90 -3.30 18.83
CA ASP A 269 12.11 -4.48 19.22
C ASP A 269 10.90 -4.17 20.14
N ARG A 270 10.38 -2.94 20.07
CA ARG A 270 9.18 -2.51 20.79
C ARG A 270 8.01 -2.49 19.82
N ILE A 271 7.35 -3.64 19.64
CA ILE A 271 6.14 -3.73 18.81
C ILE A 271 4.93 -3.43 19.70
N ASP A 272 4.67 -2.17 19.99
CA ASP A 272 3.42 -1.76 20.64
C ASP A 272 2.69 -0.74 19.77
N HIS A 273 2.04 -1.26 18.72
CA HIS A 273 1.08 -0.47 17.96
C HIS A 273 -0.20 -1.27 17.76
N HIS A 274 -1.09 -1.19 18.73
CA HIS A 274 -2.40 -1.88 18.73
C HIS A 274 -3.19 -1.72 17.41
N LEU A 275 -3.04 -0.59 16.70
CA LEU A 275 -3.64 -0.36 15.37
C LEU A 275 -3.18 -1.35 14.28
N THR A 276 -2.03 -2.01 14.42
CA THR A 276 -1.49 -2.96 13.43
C THR A 276 -1.95 -4.41 13.64
N ILE A 277 -2.67 -4.69 14.74
CA ILE A 277 -3.13 -6.05 15.09
C ILE A 277 -4.19 -6.53 14.09
N ASP A 278 -5.06 -5.62 13.67
CA ASP A 278 -6.16 -5.93 12.77
C ASP A 278 -5.73 -6.04 11.30
N LYS A 279 -6.52 -6.81 10.54
CA LYS A 279 -6.40 -6.94 9.09
C LYS A 279 -6.59 -5.60 8.41
N GLY A 280 -5.73 -5.25 7.45
CA GLY A 280 -5.93 -4.10 6.57
C GLY A 280 -7.11 -4.29 5.62
N TRP A 281 -7.61 -3.21 5.00
CA TRP A 281 -8.78 -3.28 4.13
C TRP A 281 -8.61 -4.27 2.97
N TRP A 282 -7.38 -4.46 2.46
CA TRP A 282 -7.03 -5.43 1.41
C TRP A 282 -7.15 -6.90 1.85
N GLN A 283 -7.34 -7.15 3.14
CA GLN A 283 -7.57 -8.48 3.70
C GLN A 283 -9.03 -8.68 4.15
N ARG A 284 -9.86 -7.64 4.10
CA ARG A 284 -11.27 -7.69 4.52
C ARG A 284 -12.19 -8.09 3.35
N PRO A 285 -13.33 -8.74 3.62
CA PRO A 285 -14.36 -9.04 2.60
C PRO A 285 -14.92 -7.81 1.88
N SER A 286 -14.93 -6.65 2.54
CA SER A 286 -15.45 -5.40 1.98
C SER A 286 -14.68 -4.89 0.76
N ARG A 287 -13.51 -5.46 0.46
CA ARG A 287 -12.69 -5.04 -0.68
C ARG A 287 -13.26 -5.45 -2.04
N TYR A 288 -14.05 -6.52 -2.11
CA TYR A 288 -14.45 -7.10 -3.40
C TYR A 288 -15.50 -6.25 -4.11
N PHE A 289 -15.43 -6.15 -5.45
CA PHE A 289 -16.46 -5.47 -6.24
C PHE A 289 -17.86 -6.07 -6.05
N TYR A 290 -17.92 -7.39 -5.86
CA TYR A 290 -19.15 -8.12 -5.58
C TYR A 290 -18.92 -8.94 -4.33
N LYS A 291 -19.82 -8.81 -3.36
CA LYS A 291 -19.85 -9.68 -2.19
C LYS A 291 -20.05 -11.12 -2.68
N PRO A 292 -19.06 -12.02 -2.54
CA PRO A 292 -19.27 -13.42 -2.87
C PRO A 292 -20.38 -13.96 -1.98
N THR A 293 -21.32 -14.71 -2.54
CA THR A 293 -22.52 -15.23 -1.87
C THR A 293 -22.24 -16.05 -0.61
N LEU A 294 -20.99 -16.46 -0.40
CA LEU A 294 -20.53 -17.31 0.71
C LEU A 294 -19.69 -16.56 1.76
N LEU A 295 -19.48 -15.25 1.65
CA LEU A 295 -18.77 -14.52 2.70
C LEU A 295 -19.72 -14.14 3.84
N PRO A 296 -19.36 -14.39 5.11
CA PRO A 296 -20.15 -13.96 6.25
C PRO A 296 -20.45 -12.46 6.18
N ASP A 297 -21.71 -12.08 6.44
CA ASP A 297 -22.17 -10.72 6.24
C ASP A 297 -21.50 -9.69 7.15
N ALA A 298 -20.87 -10.13 8.25
CA ALA A 298 -20.22 -9.28 9.24
C ALA A 298 -18.86 -9.85 9.64
N PHE A 299 -17.77 -9.20 9.22
CA PHE A 299 -16.49 -9.37 9.89
C PHE A 299 -16.56 -8.52 11.16
N LYS A 300 -16.85 -9.14 12.31
CA LYS A 300 -16.68 -8.45 13.59
C LYS A 300 -15.18 -8.24 13.81
N PRO A 301 -14.71 -7.03 14.17
CA PRO A 301 -13.35 -6.86 14.67
C PRO A 301 -13.12 -7.87 15.80
N MET A 302 -11.96 -8.54 15.82
CA MET A 302 -11.68 -9.51 16.90
C MET A 302 -11.61 -8.73 18.22
N PRO A 303 -12.54 -8.92 19.17
CA PRO A 303 -12.67 -8.02 20.32
C PRO A 303 -11.55 -8.18 21.36
N ASP A 304 -10.84 -9.31 21.39
CA ASP A 304 -10.11 -9.70 22.60
C ASP A 304 -8.67 -9.19 22.71
N GLN A 305 -8.08 -8.65 21.64
CA GLN A 305 -6.67 -8.23 21.66
C GLN A 305 -6.43 -6.74 21.43
N ASN A 306 -7.41 -5.99 20.93
CA ASN A 306 -7.21 -4.59 20.57
C ASN A 306 -7.76 -3.64 21.63
N LYS A 307 -6.92 -2.76 22.17
CA LYS A 307 -7.35 -1.71 23.11
C LYS A 307 -8.41 -0.84 22.40
N PRO A 308 -9.54 -0.49 23.05
CA PRO A 308 -10.57 0.31 22.41
C PRO A 308 -10.26 1.81 22.44
N LEU A 309 -10.87 2.56 21.53
CA LEU A 309 -11.11 3.99 21.66
C LEU A 309 -12.38 4.20 22.50
N LEU A 310 -12.32 4.94 23.61
CA LEU A 310 -13.56 5.32 24.30
C LEU A 310 -14.21 6.54 23.63
N ILE A 311 -15.52 6.47 23.43
CA ILE A 311 -16.32 7.59 22.96
C ILE A 311 -17.32 7.92 24.07
N ILE A 312 -17.14 9.07 24.73
CA ILE A 312 -18.02 9.52 25.80
C ILE A 312 -19.16 10.33 25.21
N GLY A 313 -20.41 10.05 25.62
CA GLY A 313 -21.60 10.67 25.03
C GLY A 313 -22.33 9.75 24.03
N LYS A 314 -22.41 8.46 24.33
CA LYS A 314 -23.00 7.39 23.48
C LYS A 314 -24.32 7.76 22.79
N ARG A 315 -25.21 8.49 23.47
CA ARG A 315 -26.55 8.83 22.96
C ARG A 315 -26.59 10.12 22.15
N GLY A 316 -25.49 10.87 22.09
CA GLY A 316 -25.39 12.10 21.33
C GLY A 316 -25.19 11.87 19.84
N THR A 317 -25.57 12.86 19.03
CA THR A 317 -25.33 12.87 17.58
C THR A 317 -23.85 12.73 17.26
N LEU A 318 -22.99 13.46 17.97
CA LEU A 318 -21.55 13.43 17.75
C LEU A 318 -20.94 12.08 18.14
N GLY A 319 -21.33 11.51 19.29
CA GLY A 319 -20.89 10.19 19.72
C GLY A 319 -21.28 9.09 18.73
N SER A 320 -22.51 9.15 18.20
CA SER A 320 -22.97 8.22 17.15
C SER A 320 -22.18 8.38 15.85
N ALA A 321 -21.86 9.62 15.45
CA ALA A 321 -21.05 9.90 14.26
C ALA A 321 -19.62 9.34 14.41
N PHE A 322 -18.97 9.53 15.56
CA PHE A 322 -17.64 8.97 15.81
C PHE A 322 -17.65 7.45 15.84
N ALA A 323 -18.67 6.82 16.43
CA ALA A 323 -18.81 5.37 16.42
C ALA A 323 -18.90 4.82 14.99
N ARG A 324 -19.67 5.49 14.11
CA ARG A 324 -19.74 5.15 12.68
C ARG A 324 -18.39 5.31 11.97
N VAL A 325 -17.68 6.42 12.21
CA VAL A 325 -16.33 6.63 11.64
C VAL A 325 -15.35 5.56 12.11
N CYS A 326 -15.46 5.09 13.36
CA CYS A 326 -14.64 4.00 13.87
C CYS A 326 -14.95 2.68 13.16
N ASP A 327 -16.22 2.37 12.93
CA ASP A 327 -16.64 1.19 12.17
C ASP A 327 -16.11 1.24 10.72
N ASP A 328 -16.30 2.37 10.03
CA ASP A 328 -15.83 2.60 8.66
C ASP A 328 -14.29 2.43 8.54
N ARG A 329 -13.56 2.86 9.57
CA ARG A 329 -12.09 2.77 9.67
C ARG A 329 -11.58 1.50 10.31
N TYR A 330 -12.50 0.62 10.72
CA TYR A 330 -12.22 -0.64 11.41
C TYR A 330 -11.33 -0.42 12.64
N LEU A 331 -11.77 0.50 13.50
CA LEU A 331 -11.17 0.81 14.79
C LEU A 331 -12.09 0.28 15.89
N HIS A 332 -11.54 -0.54 16.78
CA HIS A 332 -12.28 -0.98 17.96
C HIS A 332 -12.61 0.24 18.84
N CYS A 333 -13.89 0.46 19.09
CA CYS A 333 -14.36 1.54 19.96
C CYS A 333 -15.45 1.06 20.91
N VAL A 334 -15.53 1.71 22.07
CA VAL A 334 -16.59 1.49 23.07
C VAL A 334 -17.21 2.85 23.38
N ALA A 335 -18.50 2.98 23.06
CA ALA A 335 -19.26 4.19 23.37
C ALA A 335 -19.90 4.07 24.77
N LEU A 336 -19.63 5.05 25.63
CA LEU A 336 -20.10 5.10 27.01
C LEU A 336 -21.12 6.24 27.19
N GLY A 337 -22.21 5.93 27.90
CA GLY A 337 -23.19 6.91 28.36
C GLY A 337 -22.89 7.35 29.78
N ARG A 338 -23.64 8.35 30.28
CA ARG A 338 -23.51 8.87 31.65
C ARG A 338 -23.67 7.77 32.69
N GLU A 339 -24.53 6.79 32.42
CA GLU A 339 -24.77 5.61 33.26
C GLU A 339 -23.54 4.70 33.48
N THR A 340 -22.57 4.77 32.56
CA THR A 340 -21.37 3.93 32.55
C THR A 340 -20.08 4.71 32.76
N CYS A 341 -20.12 6.03 32.58
CA CYS A 341 -19.01 6.95 32.79
C CYS A 341 -19.62 8.35 32.96
N ASP A 342 -19.78 8.80 34.20
CA ASP A 342 -20.19 10.18 34.50
C ASP A 342 -18.92 11.04 34.50
N ILE A 343 -18.82 11.96 33.54
CA ILE A 343 -17.64 12.81 33.35
C ILE A 343 -17.42 13.79 34.51
N THR A 344 -18.46 14.04 35.31
CA THR A 344 -18.37 14.93 36.48
C THR A 344 -17.80 14.22 37.71
N ASP A 345 -17.70 12.89 37.68
CA ASP A 345 -17.20 12.04 38.77
C ASP A 345 -15.85 11.38 38.38
N PRO A 346 -14.72 11.84 38.93
CA PRO A 346 -13.39 11.27 38.67
C PRO A 346 -13.31 9.75 38.92
N ASP A 347 -13.98 9.22 39.95
CA ASP A 347 -13.93 7.79 40.27
C ASP A 347 -14.63 6.95 39.19
N SER A 348 -15.69 7.51 38.59
CA SER A 348 -16.41 6.90 37.46
C SER A 348 -15.50 6.78 36.23
N ILE A 349 -14.73 7.85 35.94
CA ILE A 349 -13.77 7.90 34.84
C ILE A 349 -12.64 6.90 35.07
N GLU A 350 -12.04 6.88 36.26
CA GLU A 350 -10.95 5.95 36.58
C GLU A 350 -11.39 4.48 36.44
N LYS A 351 -12.60 4.14 36.91
CA LYS A 351 -13.18 2.80 36.71
C LYS A 351 -13.37 2.47 35.24
N ALA A 352 -13.89 3.40 34.44
CA ALA A 352 -14.06 3.20 32.99
C ALA A 352 -12.72 2.97 32.28
N ILE A 353 -11.69 3.74 32.62
CA ILE A 353 -10.34 3.59 32.07
C ILE A 353 -9.72 2.26 32.49
N ALA A 354 -9.83 1.89 33.77
CA ALA A 354 -9.27 0.63 34.28
C ALA A 354 -9.93 -0.61 33.64
N ASN A 355 -11.25 -0.56 33.44
CA ASN A 355 -12.04 -1.65 32.85
C ASN A 355 -11.75 -1.83 31.36
N HIS A 356 -11.70 -0.73 30.60
CA HIS A 356 -11.56 -0.79 29.14
C HIS A 356 -10.13 -0.69 28.64
N ARG A 357 -9.20 -0.15 29.44
CA ARG A 357 -7.80 0.10 29.09
C ARG A 357 -7.62 0.75 27.70
N PRO A 358 -8.32 1.87 27.45
CA PRO A 358 -8.34 2.45 26.12
C PRO A 358 -7.00 3.06 25.73
N TRP A 359 -6.76 3.18 24.43
CA TRP A 359 -5.59 3.90 23.92
C TRP A 359 -5.84 5.41 23.71
N ALA A 360 -7.11 5.82 23.67
CA ALA A 360 -7.53 7.22 23.65
C ALA A 360 -9.00 7.35 24.08
N ILE A 361 -9.39 8.58 24.42
CA ILE A 361 -10.75 8.96 24.79
C ILE A 361 -11.17 10.13 23.90
N ILE A 362 -12.36 10.06 23.31
CA ILE A 362 -13.02 11.16 22.61
C ILE A 362 -14.18 11.62 23.48
N ASN A 363 -14.10 12.86 23.98
CA ASN A 363 -15.23 13.48 24.63
C ASN A 363 -16.20 14.03 23.60
N THR A 364 -17.40 13.45 23.52
CA THR A 364 -18.54 14.00 22.75
C THR A 364 -19.74 14.31 23.64
N ALA A 365 -19.57 14.18 24.97
CA ALA A 365 -20.57 14.54 25.94
C ALA A 365 -20.56 16.04 26.17
N GLY A 366 -21.72 16.56 26.54
CA GLY A 366 -21.91 17.96 26.87
C GLY A 366 -23.38 18.28 26.97
N PHE A 367 -23.65 19.37 27.66
CA PHE A 367 -24.92 20.05 27.72
C PHE A 367 -25.11 20.83 26.42
N VAL A 368 -26.03 20.35 25.56
CA VAL A 368 -26.22 20.86 24.18
C VAL A 368 -27.52 21.64 23.97
N ARG A 369 -28.44 21.64 24.94
CA ARG A 369 -29.71 22.36 24.84
C ARG A 369 -29.49 23.80 25.32
N VAL A 370 -29.28 24.72 24.39
CA VAL A 370 -28.87 26.11 24.69
C VAL A 370 -29.86 26.80 25.63
N ASP A 371 -31.15 26.70 25.36
CA ASP A 371 -32.19 27.33 26.20
C ASP A 371 -32.17 26.78 27.64
N ASP A 372 -32.00 25.47 27.80
CA ASP A 372 -31.89 24.84 29.13
C ASP A 372 -30.58 25.23 29.82
N ALA A 373 -29.51 25.51 29.07
CA ALA A 373 -28.22 25.90 29.62
C ALA A 373 -28.24 27.32 30.21
N GLU A 374 -29.07 28.22 29.67
CA GLU A 374 -29.30 29.55 30.24
C GLU A 374 -30.00 29.46 31.60
N MET A 375 -30.87 28.46 31.77
CA MET A 375 -31.61 28.21 33.00
C MET A 375 -30.84 27.36 34.02
N GLU A 376 -29.93 26.49 33.55
CA GLU A 376 -29.10 25.59 34.37
C GLU A 376 -27.58 25.86 34.21
N PRO A 377 -27.09 27.08 34.53
CA PRO A 377 -25.70 27.48 34.24
C PRO A 377 -24.66 26.62 34.98
N ASP A 378 -24.94 26.24 36.23
CA ASP A 378 -24.02 25.42 37.04
C ASP A 378 -23.85 24.01 36.44
N LYS A 379 -24.94 23.43 35.93
CA LYS A 379 -24.93 22.11 35.28
C LYS A 379 -24.25 22.16 33.93
N CYS A 380 -24.50 23.21 33.15
CA CYS A 380 -23.78 23.46 31.91
C CYS A 380 -22.26 23.59 32.17
N PHE A 381 -21.86 24.36 33.18
CA PHE A 381 -20.46 24.51 33.56
C PHE A 381 -19.83 23.20 34.05
N SER A 382 -20.57 22.45 34.88
CA SER A 382 -20.16 21.13 35.37
C SER A 382 -19.88 20.16 34.21
N ASP A 383 -20.80 20.03 33.25
CA ASP A 383 -20.66 19.06 32.17
C ASP A 383 -19.63 19.51 31.11
N ASN A 384 -19.70 20.78 30.67
CA ASN A 384 -18.92 21.26 29.52
C ASN A 384 -17.50 21.74 29.89
N THR A 385 -17.26 22.10 31.15
CA THR A 385 -15.95 22.59 31.62
C THR A 385 -15.30 21.59 32.57
N THR A 386 -15.93 21.32 33.71
CA THR A 386 -15.35 20.44 34.73
C THR A 386 -15.24 19.01 34.21
N GLY A 387 -16.29 18.48 33.60
CA GLY A 387 -16.31 17.13 33.06
C GLY A 387 -15.32 16.92 31.92
N ALA A 388 -15.20 17.91 31.03
CA ALA A 388 -14.19 17.89 29.98
C ALA A 388 -12.76 17.93 30.55
N ARG A 389 -12.53 18.72 31.61
CA ARG A 389 -11.24 18.77 32.31
C ARG A 389 -10.89 17.45 33.00
N ASN A 390 -11.87 16.78 33.60
CA ASN A 390 -11.64 15.49 34.27
C ASN A 390 -11.21 14.37 33.30
N LEU A 391 -11.59 14.47 32.02
CA LEU A 391 -11.22 13.51 30.99
C LEU A 391 -9.84 13.76 30.35
N ALA A 392 -9.28 14.95 30.51
CA ALA A 392 -8.02 15.40 29.88
C ALA A 392 -6.82 15.10 30.76
#